data_AF-A0A8T3XZD0-F1
#
_entry.id   AF-A0A8T3XZD0-F1
#
_cell.length_a   1.000
_cell.length_b   1.000
_cell.length_c   1.000
_cell.angle_alpha   90.00
_cell.angle_beta   90.00
_cell.angle_gamma   90.00
#
_symmetry.space_group_name_H-M   'P 1'
#
loop_
_entity.id
_entity.type
_entity.pdbx_description
1 polymer ?
#
loop_
_entity_poly.entity_id
_entity_poly.type
_entity_poly.pdbx_seq_one_letter_code
_entity_poly.pdbx_strand_id
1 'polypeptide(L)'
;MTQKVLIFDSGALISLAMSGLIGEIRNLKKIFDGKFMITRSVKGEVIDKPLTIKRFELEAMMIQQLLDDKILEAPSSLGIGDGEIMEETRKILDASNNIFYTRKRPVHLIDVGEASCLALSRILSGKKIENIIAIDERTTRMLGEKPDNLKKLMESKLHMPIFEKKDDYKFFRGFKFIRSTELVYVAYKKNLIPIKNKNLLDALLYALKSNGAAISEDEIAEIKRIG
;
A
#
# COMPACT_ATOMS: atom_id res chain seq x y z
N MET A 1 5.44 25.58 -3.23
CA MET A 1 4.92 24.54 -2.32
C MET A 1 5.44 23.20 -2.80
N THR A 2 6.02 22.38 -1.93
CA THR A 2 6.40 21.01 -2.30
C THR A 2 5.14 20.19 -2.50
N GLN A 3 4.95 19.68 -3.71
CA GLN A 3 3.82 18.82 -4.03
C GLN A 3 3.91 17.51 -3.22
N LYS A 4 2.79 17.09 -2.62
CA LYS A 4 2.69 15.87 -1.81
C LYS A 4 1.85 14.82 -2.52
N VAL A 5 2.27 13.56 -2.45
CA VAL A 5 1.59 12.42 -3.09
C VAL A 5 1.41 11.28 -2.09
N LEU A 6 0.21 10.73 -2.03
CA LEU A 6 -0.08 9.45 -1.38
C LEU A 6 -0.39 8.41 -2.46
N ILE A 7 0.46 7.40 -2.58
CA ILE A 7 0.32 6.32 -3.56
C ILE A 7 -0.43 5.19 -2.88
N PHE A 8 -1.50 4.68 -3.48
CA PHE A 8 -2.26 3.55 -2.93
C PHE A 8 -1.89 2.26 -3.66
N ASP A 9 -1.54 1.23 -2.90
CA ASP A 9 -1.46 -0.13 -3.40
C ASP A 9 -2.85 -0.80 -3.48
N SER A 10 -2.86 -2.00 -4.04
CA SER A 10 -4.08 -2.79 -4.15
C SER A 10 -4.60 -3.24 -2.78
N GLY A 11 -3.71 -3.70 -1.90
CA GLY A 11 -4.08 -4.25 -0.59
C GLY A 11 -4.81 -3.25 0.31
N ALA A 12 -4.33 -2.01 0.37
CA ALA A 12 -4.95 -0.94 1.15
C ALA A 12 -6.31 -0.53 0.58
N LEU A 13 -6.44 -0.42 -0.75
CA LEU A 13 -7.74 -0.09 -1.37
C LEU A 13 -8.76 -1.20 -1.18
N ILE A 14 -8.36 -2.46 -1.36
CA ILE A 14 -9.23 -3.62 -1.14
C ILE A 14 -9.66 -3.68 0.33
N SER A 15 -8.73 -3.56 1.27
CA SER A 15 -9.05 -3.59 2.71
C SER A 15 -10.02 -2.48 3.10
N LEU A 16 -9.85 -1.27 2.57
CA LEU A 16 -10.76 -0.14 2.79
C LEU A 16 -12.14 -0.38 2.16
N ALA A 17 -12.20 -0.88 0.94
CA ALA A 17 -13.47 -1.18 0.25
C ALA A 17 -14.26 -2.28 0.95
N MET A 18 -13.61 -3.40 1.26
CA MET A 18 -14.24 -4.54 1.95
C MET A 18 -14.69 -4.20 3.37
N SER A 19 -14.06 -3.20 4.01
CA SER A 19 -14.45 -2.73 5.34
C SER A 19 -15.55 -1.65 5.30
N GLY A 20 -16.03 -1.25 4.13
CA GLY A 20 -16.99 -0.15 3.97
C GLY A 20 -16.40 1.24 4.27
N LEU A 21 -15.07 1.38 4.24
CA LEU A 21 -14.33 2.59 4.61
C LEU A 21 -13.78 3.37 3.41
N ILE A 22 -14.03 2.90 2.18
CA ILE A 22 -13.54 3.57 0.96
C ILE A 22 -14.06 5.01 0.83
N GLY A 23 -15.25 5.31 1.38
CA GLY A 23 -15.81 6.66 1.43
C GLY A 23 -14.93 7.64 2.21
N GLU A 24 -14.18 7.16 3.20
CA GLU A 24 -13.30 7.99 4.02
C GLU A 24 -12.10 8.54 3.25
N ILE A 25 -11.72 7.93 2.11
CA ILE A 25 -10.71 8.50 1.21
C ILE A 25 -11.14 9.89 0.73
N ARG A 26 -12.44 10.11 0.47
CA ARG A 26 -12.95 11.44 0.08
C ARG A 26 -12.79 12.45 1.20
N ASN A 27 -13.05 12.04 2.43
CA ASN A 27 -12.91 12.93 3.59
C ASN A 27 -11.44 13.24 3.85
N LEU A 28 -10.55 12.25 3.75
CA LEU A 28 -9.10 12.45 3.84
C LEU A 28 -8.59 13.40 2.76
N LYS A 29 -9.10 13.29 1.52
CA LYS A 29 -8.73 14.19 0.42
C LYS A 29 -9.07 15.65 0.72
N LYS A 30 -10.17 15.94 1.43
CA LYS A 30 -10.57 17.32 1.79
C LYS A 30 -9.56 18.01 2.72
N ILE A 31 -8.85 17.24 3.54
CA ILE A 31 -7.88 17.76 4.52
C ILE A 31 -6.43 17.59 4.08
N PHE A 32 -6.19 16.82 3.01
CA PHE A 32 -4.86 16.53 2.49
C PHE A 32 -4.58 17.40 1.26
N ASP A 33 -3.68 18.38 1.43
CA ASP A 33 -3.18 19.23 0.35
C ASP A 33 -2.13 18.50 -0.51
N GLY A 34 -2.60 17.52 -1.27
CA GLY A 34 -1.77 16.70 -2.14
C GLY A 34 -2.59 15.79 -3.05
N LYS A 35 -1.91 14.98 -3.86
CA LYS A 35 -2.56 14.05 -4.80
C LYS A 35 -2.62 12.64 -4.24
N PHE A 36 -3.71 11.94 -4.53
CA PHE A 36 -3.82 10.51 -4.27
C PHE A 36 -3.67 9.78 -5.59
N MET A 37 -2.84 8.75 -5.64
CA MET A 37 -2.45 8.11 -6.89
C MET A 37 -2.51 6.61 -6.84
N ILE A 38 -2.84 6.01 -7.97
CA ILE A 38 -2.73 4.56 -8.20
C ILE A 38 -1.99 4.32 -9.51
N THR A 39 -1.24 3.24 -9.59
CA THR A 39 -0.61 2.83 -10.85
C THR A 39 -1.60 2.09 -11.74
N ARG A 40 -1.25 1.92 -13.02
CA ARG A 40 -2.04 1.10 -13.94
C ARG A 40 -2.17 -0.36 -13.49
N SER A 41 -1.11 -0.93 -12.90
CA SER A 41 -1.15 -2.29 -12.36
C SER A 41 -2.14 -2.41 -11.21
N VAL A 42 -2.14 -1.44 -10.28
CA VAL A 42 -3.10 -1.38 -9.17
C VAL A 42 -4.53 -1.21 -9.70
N LYS A 43 -4.76 -0.30 -10.66
CA LYS A 43 -6.08 -0.15 -11.33
C LYS A 43 -6.57 -1.49 -11.91
N GLY A 44 -5.68 -2.22 -12.57
CA GLY A 44 -6.00 -3.53 -13.14
C GLY A 44 -6.46 -4.54 -12.08
N GLU A 45 -5.81 -4.53 -10.93
CA GLU A 45 -6.04 -5.46 -9.84
C GLU A 45 -7.30 -5.13 -9.01
N VAL A 46 -7.57 -3.85 -8.76
CA VAL A 46 -8.66 -3.41 -7.88
C VAL A 46 -9.93 -2.99 -8.61
N ILE A 47 -9.85 -2.72 -9.91
CA ILE A 47 -11.01 -2.30 -10.72
C ILE A 47 -11.22 -3.22 -11.91
N ASP A 48 -10.26 -3.28 -12.85
CA ASP A 48 -10.53 -3.88 -14.16
C ASP A 48 -10.85 -5.38 -14.05
N LYS A 49 -10.08 -6.12 -13.25
CA LYS A 49 -10.33 -7.54 -12.98
C LYS A 49 -11.58 -7.73 -12.10
N PRO A 50 -11.74 -7.07 -10.94
CA PRO A 50 -12.88 -7.35 -10.08
C PRO A 50 -14.25 -6.90 -10.65
N LEU A 51 -14.31 -5.92 -11.57
CA LEU A 51 -15.54 -5.59 -12.32
C LEU A 51 -16.10 -6.79 -13.10
N THR A 52 -15.24 -7.72 -13.53
CA THR A 52 -15.67 -8.94 -14.24
C THR A 52 -16.18 -10.04 -13.29
N ILE A 53 -16.00 -9.88 -11.98
CA ILE A 53 -16.33 -10.88 -10.96
C ILE A 53 -17.52 -10.37 -10.15
N LYS A 54 -18.69 -11.01 -10.30
CA LYS A 54 -19.96 -10.60 -9.66
C LYS A 54 -19.86 -10.34 -8.15
N ARG A 55 -19.02 -11.12 -7.44
CA ARG A 55 -18.81 -10.95 -5.99
C ARG A 55 -18.14 -9.63 -5.61
N PHE A 56 -17.27 -9.08 -6.46
CA PHE A 56 -16.42 -7.92 -6.17
C PHE A 56 -16.78 -6.69 -7.01
N GLU A 57 -17.85 -6.79 -7.80
CA GLU A 57 -18.26 -5.77 -8.77
C GLU A 57 -18.61 -4.45 -8.07
N LEU A 58 -19.25 -4.51 -6.89
CA LEU A 58 -19.63 -3.33 -6.12
C LEU A 58 -18.39 -2.57 -5.60
N GLU A 59 -17.46 -3.27 -4.97
CA GLU A 59 -16.22 -2.68 -4.44
C GLU A 59 -15.41 -2.02 -5.56
N ALA A 60 -15.31 -2.68 -6.72
CA ALA A 60 -14.65 -2.12 -7.89
C ALA A 60 -15.34 -0.87 -8.43
N MET A 61 -16.68 -0.85 -8.49
CA MET A 61 -17.44 0.33 -8.88
C MET A 61 -17.21 1.50 -7.92
N MET A 62 -17.14 1.25 -6.61
CA MET A 62 -16.85 2.28 -5.61
C MET A 62 -15.46 2.88 -5.79
N ILE A 63 -14.44 2.07 -6.10
CA ILE A 63 -13.08 2.55 -6.36
C ILE A 63 -13.01 3.28 -7.71
N GLN A 64 -13.69 2.77 -8.75
CA GLN A 64 -13.78 3.45 -10.05
C GLN A 64 -14.39 4.85 -9.90
N GLN A 65 -15.43 5.02 -9.08
CA GLN A 65 -16.01 6.33 -8.81
C GLN A 65 -15.00 7.32 -8.19
N LEU A 66 -14.02 6.85 -7.40
CA LEU A 66 -12.96 7.72 -6.89
C LEU A 66 -12.03 8.25 -8.00
N LEU A 67 -11.80 7.47 -9.06
CA LEU A 67 -11.06 7.92 -10.24
C LEU A 67 -11.89 8.91 -11.06
N ASP A 68 -13.16 8.60 -11.29
CA ASP A 68 -14.06 9.45 -12.07
C ASP A 68 -14.22 10.83 -11.43
N ASP A 69 -14.28 10.87 -10.10
CA ASP A 69 -14.37 12.10 -9.30
C ASP A 69 -13.01 12.79 -9.09
N LYS A 70 -11.93 12.28 -9.71
CA LYS A 70 -10.55 12.79 -9.59
C LYS A 70 -10.04 12.86 -8.14
N ILE A 71 -10.59 12.02 -7.26
CA ILE A 71 -10.07 11.84 -5.89
C ILE A 71 -8.79 11.03 -5.96
N LEU A 72 -8.83 9.91 -6.70
CA LEU A 72 -7.66 9.17 -7.15
C LEU A 72 -7.28 9.65 -8.55
N GLU A 73 -5.98 9.78 -8.82
CA GLU A 73 -5.45 10.23 -10.10
C GLU A 73 -4.40 9.24 -10.63
N ALA A 74 -4.32 9.13 -11.95
CA ALA A 74 -3.21 8.43 -12.59
C ALA A 74 -1.91 9.27 -12.53
N PRO A 75 -0.73 8.63 -12.58
CA PRO A 75 0.57 9.33 -12.56
C PRO A 75 0.78 10.24 -13.77
N SER A 76 0.06 10.00 -14.87
CA SER A 76 0.03 10.88 -16.05
C SER A 76 -0.38 12.32 -15.72
N SER A 77 -1.16 12.53 -14.65
CA SER A 77 -1.50 13.86 -14.12
C SER A 77 -0.30 14.66 -13.58
N LEU A 78 0.87 14.01 -13.44
CA LEU A 78 2.16 14.61 -13.09
C LEU A 78 3.18 14.52 -14.23
N GLY A 79 2.75 14.15 -15.43
CA GLY A 79 3.65 13.92 -16.56
C GLY A 79 4.56 12.69 -16.37
N ILE A 80 4.13 11.70 -15.58
CA ILE A 80 4.82 10.42 -15.44
C ILE A 80 4.11 9.40 -16.33
N GLY A 81 4.83 8.83 -17.28
CA GLY A 81 4.27 7.87 -18.23
C GLY A 81 4.25 6.44 -17.68
N ASP A 82 3.26 5.65 -18.11
CA ASP A 82 3.16 4.23 -17.74
C ASP A 82 4.41 3.42 -18.13
N GLY A 83 5.03 3.76 -19.26
CA GLY A 83 6.26 3.10 -19.73
C GLY A 83 7.44 3.29 -18.78
N GLU A 84 7.62 4.50 -18.25
CA GLU A 84 8.65 4.84 -17.26
C GLU A 84 8.43 4.04 -15.97
N ILE A 85 7.18 3.99 -15.48
CA ILE A 85 6.81 3.22 -14.29
C ILE A 85 7.06 1.73 -14.51
N MET A 86 6.70 1.20 -15.68
CA MET A 86 6.86 -0.22 -15.98
C MET A 86 8.34 -0.63 -16.08
N GLU A 87 9.19 0.23 -16.63
CA GLU A 87 10.63 -0.02 -16.67
C GLU A 87 11.22 -0.10 -15.26
N GLU A 88 10.89 0.87 -14.41
CA GLU A 88 11.36 0.88 -13.02
C GLU A 88 10.74 -0.27 -12.21
N THR A 89 9.49 -0.65 -12.49
CA THR A 89 8.83 -1.82 -11.88
C THR A 89 9.61 -3.10 -12.16
N ARG A 90 10.05 -3.31 -13.41
CA ARG A 90 10.87 -4.49 -13.76
C ARG A 90 12.19 -4.51 -12.99
N LYS A 91 12.90 -3.38 -12.92
CA LYS A 91 14.13 -3.26 -12.13
C LYS A 91 13.91 -3.62 -10.67
N ILE A 92 12.80 -3.16 -10.09
CA ILE A 92 12.43 -3.46 -8.70
C ILE A 92 12.14 -4.95 -8.50
N LEU A 93 11.37 -5.58 -9.39
CA LEU A 93 11.07 -7.01 -9.34
C LEU A 93 12.33 -7.87 -9.51
N ASP A 94 13.19 -7.52 -10.46
CA ASP A 94 14.45 -8.23 -10.70
C ASP A 94 15.37 -8.11 -9.49
N ALA A 95 15.47 -6.91 -8.89
CA ALA A 95 16.22 -6.71 -7.66
C ALA A 95 15.62 -7.54 -6.51
N SER A 96 14.31 -7.52 -6.31
CA SER A 96 13.66 -8.23 -5.20
C SER A 96 13.82 -9.75 -5.30
N ASN A 97 13.69 -10.29 -6.51
CA ASN A 97 13.83 -11.72 -6.76
C ASN A 97 15.26 -12.22 -6.55
N ASN A 98 16.26 -11.33 -6.53
CA ASN A 98 17.65 -11.70 -6.32
C ASN A 98 18.14 -11.54 -4.88
N ILE A 99 17.27 -11.14 -3.95
CA ILE A 99 17.67 -10.95 -2.55
C ILE A 99 17.70 -12.27 -1.79
N PHE A 100 16.64 -13.08 -1.91
CA PHE A 100 16.46 -14.28 -1.10
C PHE A 100 16.33 -15.53 -1.94
N TYR A 101 16.98 -16.59 -1.48
CA TYR A 101 17.01 -17.87 -2.16
C TYR A 101 16.72 -19.01 -1.18
N THR A 102 15.91 -19.96 -1.65
CA THR A 102 15.88 -21.31 -1.09
C THR A 102 16.97 -22.14 -1.76
N ARG A 103 17.24 -23.36 -1.25
CA ARG A 103 18.23 -24.28 -1.85
C ARG A 103 18.05 -24.56 -3.34
N LYS A 104 16.85 -24.36 -3.91
CA LYS A 104 16.51 -24.72 -5.30
C LYS A 104 16.05 -23.56 -6.17
N ARG A 105 15.56 -22.45 -5.59
CA ARG A 105 14.95 -21.35 -6.35
C ARG A 105 14.96 -20.02 -5.59
N PRO A 106 14.94 -18.89 -6.31
CA PRO A 106 14.67 -17.59 -5.72
C PRO A 106 13.30 -17.55 -5.02
N VAL A 107 13.20 -16.70 -4.01
CA VAL A 107 11.96 -16.45 -3.28
C VAL A 107 11.28 -15.24 -3.89
N HIS A 108 10.06 -15.43 -4.38
CA HIS A 108 9.20 -14.33 -4.78
C HIS A 108 8.78 -13.53 -3.54
N LEU A 109 9.09 -12.23 -3.53
CA LEU A 109 8.84 -11.37 -2.36
C LEU A 109 7.66 -10.43 -2.54
N ILE A 110 7.55 -9.81 -3.71
CA ILE A 110 6.59 -8.74 -3.97
C ILE A 110 5.98 -8.90 -5.36
N ASP A 111 4.72 -8.53 -5.50
CA ASP A 111 3.99 -8.61 -6.76
C ASP A 111 4.10 -7.34 -7.60
N VAL A 112 3.66 -7.42 -8.86
CA VAL A 112 3.72 -6.32 -9.83
C VAL A 112 2.97 -5.07 -9.33
N GLY A 113 1.85 -5.25 -8.63
CA GLY A 113 1.10 -4.16 -8.01
C GLY A 113 1.97 -3.37 -7.03
N GLU A 114 2.56 -4.07 -6.07
CA GLU A 114 3.42 -3.49 -5.03
C GLU A 114 4.69 -2.87 -5.62
N ALA A 115 5.37 -3.59 -6.52
CA ALA A 115 6.57 -3.12 -7.19
C ALA A 115 6.31 -1.85 -8.01
N SER A 116 5.13 -1.73 -8.63
CA SER A 116 4.76 -0.51 -9.36
C SER A 116 4.55 0.71 -8.45
N CYS A 117 4.03 0.51 -7.23
CA CYS A 117 3.94 1.57 -6.23
C CYS A 117 5.33 2.04 -5.78
N LEU A 118 6.26 1.10 -5.54
CA LEU A 118 7.66 1.41 -5.24
C LEU A 118 8.33 2.15 -6.40
N ALA A 119 8.07 1.74 -7.65
CA ALA A 119 8.58 2.40 -8.85
C ALA A 119 8.11 3.86 -8.94
N LEU A 120 6.81 4.09 -8.77
CA LEU A 120 6.24 5.44 -8.77
C LEU A 120 6.85 6.30 -7.65
N SER A 121 6.98 5.76 -6.43
CA SER A 121 7.59 6.45 -5.30
C SER A 121 9.03 6.88 -5.59
N ARG A 122 9.82 6.02 -6.25
CA ARG A 122 11.19 6.35 -6.63
C ARG A 122 11.26 7.44 -7.68
N ILE A 123 10.43 7.37 -8.72
CA ILE A 123 10.36 8.40 -9.77
C ILE A 123 9.99 9.76 -9.15
N LEU A 124 8.97 9.79 -8.28
CA LEU A 124 8.55 11.00 -7.57
C LEU A 124 9.66 11.57 -6.67
N SER A 125 10.37 10.69 -5.95
CA SER A 125 11.50 11.09 -5.11
C SER A 125 12.64 11.68 -5.94
N GLY A 126 12.93 11.12 -7.12
CA GLY A 126 13.89 11.69 -8.08
C GLY A 126 13.49 13.07 -8.58
N LYS A 127 12.19 13.33 -8.73
CA LYS A 127 11.61 14.65 -9.05
C LYS A 127 11.47 15.57 -7.82
N LYS A 128 11.98 15.17 -6.65
CA LYS A 128 11.89 15.90 -5.36
C LYS A 128 10.45 16.16 -4.90
N ILE A 129 9.53 15.28 -5.24
CA ILE A 129 8.13 15.31 -4.79
C ILE A 129 8.01 14.45 -3.52
N GLU A 130 7.47 15.05 -2.46
CA GLU A 130 7.25 14.33 -1.20
C GLU A 130 6.17 13.26 -1.40
N ASN A 131 6.48 12.01 -1.07
CA ASN A 131 5.56 10.91 -1.29
C ASN A 131 5.60 9.86 -0.19
N ILE A 132 4.47 9.17 -0.01
CA ILE A 132 4.25 8.04 0.90
C ILE A 132 3.44 6.99 0.15
N ILE A 133 3.68 5.71 0.43
CA ILE A 133 2.93 4.58 -0.12
C ILE A 133 1.99 4.04 0.96
N ALA A 134 0.69 4.03 0.68
CA ALA A 134 -0.32 3.31 1.42
C ALA A 134 -0.26 1.82 1.01
N ILE A 135 0.21 0.96 1.91
CA ILE A 135 0.37 -0.49 1.69
C ILE A 135 0.18 -1.27 2.98
N ASP A 136 -0.61 -2.33 2.90
CA ASP A 136 -0.88 -3.19 4.04
C ASP A 136 0.04 -4.41 4.09
N GLU A 137 0.63 -4.84 2.98
CA GLU A 137 1.45 -6.04 2.93
C GLU A 137 2.76 -5.88 3.74
N ARG A 138 2.92 -6.74 4.74
CA ARG A 138 4.05 -6.72 5.67
C ARG A 138 5.38 -6.96 4.97
N THR A 139 5.39 -7.84 3.97
CA THR A 139 6.62 -8.24 3.25
C THR A 139 7.24 -7.03 2.54
N THR A 140 6.43 -6.28 1.78
CA THR A 140 6.86 -5.08 1.04
C THR A 140 7.32 -3.96 1.96
N ARG A 141 6.60 -3.73 3.06
CA ARG A 141 7.02 -2.75 4.07
C ARG A 141 8.36 -3.11 4.70
N MET A 142 8.53 -4.36 5.11
CA MET A 142 9.78 -4.81 5.71
C MET A 142 10.95 -4.71 4.74
N LEU A 143 10.72 -4.96 3.44
CA LEU A 143 11.73 -4.78 2.40
C LEU A 143 12.25 -3.33 2.35
N GLY A 144 11.37 -2.33 2.52
CA GLY A 144 11.77 -0.92 2.48
C GLY A 144 12.18 -0.29 3.82
N GLU A 145 11.56 -0.70 4.93
CA GLU A 145 11.81 -0.13 6.27
C GLU A 145 13.01 -0.80 6.96
N LYS A 146 13.04 -2.13 7.00
CA LYS A 146 14.01 -2.94 7.77
C LYS A 146 14.30 -4.27 7.06
N PRO A 147 15.00 -4.25 5.91
CA PRO A 147 15.24 -5.46 5.10
C PRO A 147 16.02 -6.54 5.85
N ASP A 148 16.84 -6.18 6.84
CA ASP A 148 17.59 -7.12 7.68
C ASP A 148 16.69 -8.10 8.47
N ASN A 149 15.45 -7.69 8.77
CA ASN A 149 14.49 -8.55 9.46
C ASN A 149 13.71 -9.47 8.50
N LEU A 150 13.83 -9.26 7.19
CA LEU A 150 13.02 -9.95 6.19
C LEU A 150 13.41 -11.43 6.06
N LYS A 151 14.69 -11.78 6.26
CA LYS A 151 15.13 -13.18 6.32
C LYS A 151 14.35 -13.98 7.36
N LYS A 152 14.34 -13.51 8.60
CA LYS A 152 13.64 -14.18 9.72
C LYS A 152 12.14 -14.30 9.44
N LEU A 153 11.54 -13.26 8.84
CA LEU A 153 10.13 -13.30 8.43
C LEU A 153 9.88 -14.39 7.39
N MET A 154 10.71 -14.48 6.36
CA MET A 154 10.59 -15.48 5.30
C MET A 154 10.82 -16.90 5.81
N GLU A 155 11.82 -17.11 6.67
CA GLU A 155 12.08 -18.40 7.31
C GLU A 155 10.88 -18.86 8.15
N SER A 156 10.27 -17.94 8.90
CA SER A 156 9.06 -18.22 9.68
C SER A 156 7.84 -18.53 8.80
N LYS A 157 7.70 -17.87 7.64
CA LYS A 157 6.55 -18.03 6.72
C LYS A 157 6.67 -19.30 5.88
N LEU A 158 7.88 -19.63 5.45
CA LEU A 158 8.15 -20.77 4.56
C LEU A 158 8.55 -22.04 5.31
N HIS A 159 8.81 -21.95 6.62
CA HIS A 159 9.31 -23.04 7.46
C HIS A 159 10.57 -23.71 6.88
N MET A 160 11.44 -22.93 6.25
CA MET A 160 12.65 -23.38 5.57
C MET A 160 13.79 -22.37 5.74
N PRO A 161 15.07 -22.81 5.75
CA PRO A 161 16.21 -21.90 5.76
C PRO A 161 16.28 -21.03 4.50
N ILE A 162 16.59 -19.74 4.68
CA ILE A 162 16.70 -18.76 3.59
C ILE A 162 18.12 -18.20 3.52
N PHE A 163 18.68 -18.15 2.32
CA PHE A 163 19.96 -17.51 2.03
C PHE A 163 19.71 -16.10 1.50
N GLU A 164 20.55 -15.15 1.90
CA GLU A 164 20.37 -13.73 1.58
C GLU A 164 21.62 -13.15 0.90
N LYS A 165 21.41 -12.28 -0.08
CA LYS A 165 22.46 -11.47 -0.70
C LYS A 165 22.29 -10.02 -0.26
N LYS A 166 23.10 -9.58 0.70
CA LYS A 166 22.91 -8.31 1.43
C LYS A 166 23.15 -7.04 0.62
N ASP A 167 23.94 -7.12 -0.45
CA ASP A 167 24.33 -5.95 -1.25
C ASP A 167 23.12 -5.24 -1.88
N ASP A 168 22.04 -5.99 -2.11
CA ASP A 168 20.83 -5.50 -2.77
C ASP A 168 19.86 -4.78 -1.81
N TYR A 169 20.10 -4.78 -0.49
CA TYR A 169 19.24 -4.07 0.47
C TYR A 169 19.27 -2.55 0.33
N LYS A 170 20.40 -1.98 -0.10
CA LYS A 170 20.51 -0.53 -0.30
C LYS A 170 19.52 -0.03 -1.35
N PHE A 171 19.22 -0.88 -2.34
CA PHE A 171 18.26 -0.56 -3.39
C PHE A 171 16.86 -0.34 -2.82
N PHE A 172 16.47 -0.96 -1.71
CA PHE A 172 15.11 -0.83 -1.18
C PHE A 172 14.96 0.22 -0.07
N ARG A 173 16.03 0.92 0.32
CA ARG A 173 15.93 1.94 1.37
C ARG A 173 15.29 3.23 0.86
N GLY A 174 14.67 3.98 1.78
CA GLY A 174 14.18 5.34 1.54
C GLY A 174 12.70 5.45 1.19
N PHE A 175 12.00 4.32 1.06
CA PHE A 175 10.54 4.32 0.94
C PHE A 175 9.88 4.68 2.27
N LYS A 176 8.77 5.41 2.17
CA LYS A 176 7.92 5.75 3.32
C LYS A 176 6.58 5.07 3.13
N PHE A 177 6.12 4.39 4.18
CA PHE A 177 4.87 3.65 4.14
C PHE A 177 3.87 4.19 5.16
N ILE A 178 2.59 3.95 4.87
CA ILE A 178 1.47 4.08 5.78
C ILE A 178 0.51 2.90 5.48
N ARG A 179 -0.20 2.40 6.46
CA ARG A 179 -1.22 1.35 6.29
C ARG A 179 -2.61 1.95 6.15
N SER A 180 -3.54 1.15 5.65
CA SER A 180 -4.97 1.47 5.72
C SER A 180 -5.44 1.73 7.16
N THR A 181 -4.90 0.99 8.13
CA THR A 181 -5.21 1.16 9.57
C THR A 181 -4.76 2.52 10.10
N GLU A 182 -3.59 3.01 9.69
CA GLU A 182 -3.08 4.32 10.07
C GLU A 182 -3.84 5.45 9.36
N LEU A 183 -4.22 5.26 8.09
CA LEU A 183 -5.09 6.21 7.37
C LEU A 183 -6.46 6.35 8.06
N VAL A 184 -7.05 5.23 8.48
CA VAL A 184 -8.33 5.23 9.20
C VAL A 184 -8.19 5.79 10.60
N TYR A 185 -7.08 5.54 11.30
CA TYR A 185 -6.76 6.22 12.56
C TYR A 185 -6.70 7.75 12.37
N VAL A 186 -6.08 8.24 11.29
CA VAL A 186 -6.07 9.68 10.97
C VAL A 186 -7.48 10.20 10.73
N ALA A 187 -8.31 9.48 9.96
CA ALA A 187 -9.70 9.85 9.72
C ALA A 187 -10.52 9.92 11.03
N TYR A 188 -10.35 8.93 11.90
CA TYR A 188 -10.94 8.89 13.24
C TYR A 188 -10.51 10.11 14.08
N LYS A 189 -9.19 10.34 14.21
CA LYS A 189 -8.63 11.44 15.01
C LYS A 189 -9.06 12.82 14.52
N LYS A 190 -9.33 12.95 13.22
CA LYS A 190 -9.81 14.19 12.59
C LYS A 190 -11.34 14.32 12.60
N ASN A 191 -12.06 13.43 13.29
CA ASN A 191 -13.53 13.39 13.35
C ASN A 191 -14.19 13.34 11.96
N LEU A 192 -13.55 12.68 11.00
CA LEU A 192 -14.08 12.55 9.64
C LEU A 192 -15.17 11.48 9.54
N ILE A 193 -15.13 10.50 10.45
CA ILE A 193 -16.09 9.39 10.52
C ILE A 193 -17.26 9.82 11.41
N PRO A 194 -18.49 9.95 10.89
CA PRO A 194 -19.63 10.54 11.60
C PRO A 194 -20.30 9.59 12.60
N ILE A 195 -19.55 8.67 13.22
CA ILE A 195 -20.04 7.73 14.22
C ILE A 195 -19.52 8.15 15.59
N LYS A 196 -20.42 8.40 16.54
CA LYS A 196 -20.05 8.75 17.92
C LYS A 196 -20.15 7.51 18.80
N ASN A 197 -19.06 6.76 18.91
CA ASN A 197 -18.98 5.59 19.79
C ASN A 197 -17.56 5.42 20.34
N LYS A 198 -17.43 5.15 21.65
CA LYS A 198 -16.14 4.92 22.31
C LYS A 198 -15.38 3.69 21.78
N ASN A 199 -16.10 2.72 21.21
CA ASN A 199 -15.54 1.51 20.63
C ASN A 199 -15.29 1.65 19.11
N LEU A 200 -15.51 2.83 18.53
CA LEU A 200 -15.40 3.01 17.07
C LEU A 200 -13.99 2.69 16.58
N LEU A 201 -12.95 3.23 17.21
CA LEU A 201 -11.57 3.00 16.77
C LEU A 201 -11.22 1.50 16.78
N ASP A 202 -11.66 0.78 17.82
CA ASP A 202 -11.47 -0.66 17.92
C ASP A 202 -12.17 -1.41 16.76
N ALA A 203 -13.45 -1.11 16.54
CA ALA A 203 -14.22 -1.72 15.45
C ALA A 203 -13.60 -1.45 14.07
N LEU A 204 -13.11 -0.23 13.82
CA LEU A 204 -12.45 0.14 12.58
C LEU A 204 -11.16 -0.67 12.34
N LEU A 205 -10.31 -0.78 13.36
CA LEU A 205 -9.04 -1.50 13.26
C LEU A 205 -9.25 -3.01 13.06
N TYR A 206 -10.20 -3.61 13.78
CA TYR A 206 -10.52 -5.02 13.61
C TYR A 206 -11.23 -5.33 12.29
N ALA A 207 -12.05 -4.40 11.77
CA ALA A 207 -12.63 -4.54 10.42
C ALA A 207 -11.54 -4.64 9.36
N LEU A 208 -10.55 -3.73 9.39
CA LEU A 208 -9.41 -3.76 8.47
C LEU A 208 -8.55 -5.01 8.64
N LYS A 209 -8.22 -5.39 9.89
CA LYS A 209 -7.47 -6.63 10.18
C LYS A 209 -8.17 -7.86 9.59
N SER A 210 -9.49 -7.94 9.73
CA SER A 210 -10.30 -9.06 9.25
C SER A 210 -10.41 -9.10 7.72
N ASN A 211 -10.24 -7.96 7.06
CA ASN A 211 -10.28 -7.81 5.60
C ASN A 211 -8.90 -7.77 4.93
N GLY A 212 -7.84 -8.17 5.65
CA GLY A 212 -6.52 -8.42 5.05
C GLY A 212 -5.42 -7.42 5.41
N ALA A 213 -5.71 -6.37 6.19
CA ALA A 213 -4.66 -5.45 6.63
C ALA A 213 -3.68 -6.15 7.60
N ALA A 214 -2.38 -6.16 7.27
CA ALA A 214 -1.39 -6.79 8.14
C ALA A 214 -1.08 -5.93 9.37
N ILE A 215 -1.82 -6.18 10.44
CA ILE A 215 -1.66 -5.55 11.77
C ILE A 215 -1.80 -6.59 12.89
N SER A 216 -0.92 -6.56 13.88
CA SER A 216 -0.99 -7.43 15.07
C SER A 216 -1.97 -6.89 16.11
N GLU A 217 -2.36 -7.73 17.07
CA GLU A 217 -3.19 -7.27 18.20
C GLU A 217 -2.44 -6.28 19.10
N ASP A 218 -1.13 -6.47 19.28
CA ASP A 218 -0.28 -5.55 20.03
C ASP A 218 -0.25 -4.16 19.38
N GLU A 219 -0.14 -4.11 18.04
CA GLU A 219 -0.17 -2.86 17.28
C GLU A 219 -1.55 -2.18 17.40
N ILE A 220 -2.65 -2.94 17.33
CA ILE A 220 -4.00 -2.39 17.58
C ILE A 220 -4.09 -1.81 18.99
N ALA A 221 -3.60 -2.52 19.99
CA ALA A 221 -3.58 -2.05 21.38
C ALA A 221 -2.71 -0.81 21.58
N GLU A 222 -1.64 -0.65 20.80
CA GLU A 222 -0.81 0.56 20.78
C GLU A 222 -1.55 1.74 20.14
N ILE A 223 -2.15 1.57 18.96
CA ILE A 223 -2.93 2.61 18.29
C ILE A 223 -4.06 3.11 19.21
N LYS A 224 -4.76 2.19 19.89
CA LYS A 224 -5.82 2.52 20.85
C LYS A 224 -5.34 3.28 22.09
N ARG A 225 -4.07 3.13 22.48
CA ARG A 225 -3.48 3.87 23.61
C ARG A 225 -3.09 5.30 23.23
N ILE A 226 -2.77 5.54 21.96
CA ILE A 226 -2.34 6.85 21.43
C ILE A 226 -3.53 7.70 20.96
N GLY A 227 -4.64 7.06 20.56
CA GLY A 227 -5.90 7.70 20.17
C GLY A 227 -6.71 8.21 21.36
#